data_AF-A0A395IL15-F1
#
_entry.id   AF-A0A395IL15-F1
#
_cell.length_a   1.000
_cell.length_b   1.000
_cell.length_c   1.000
_cell.angle_alpha   90.00
_cell.angle_beta   90.00
_cell.angle_gamma   90.00
#
_symmetry.space_group_name_H-M   'P 1'
#
loop_
_entity.id
_entity.type
_entity.pdbx_description
1 polymer ?
#
loop_
_entity_poly.entity_id
_entity_poly.type
_entity_poly.pdbx_seq_one_letter_code
_entity_poly.pdbx_strand_id
1 'polypeptide(L)' 'MSVADEDEWMGLVSNVLVVKVTVTVTVAVAVAVAVAVAVAAVAVAVAVAVAVAVAVAVAVAVAVAVNRS' A
#
# COMPACT_ATOMS: atom_id res chain seq x y z
N MET A 1 24.79 16.79 -35.46
CA MET A 1 24.20 17.21 -34.17
C MET A 1 24.55 18.67 -34.04
N SER A 2 23.53 19.51 -34.07
CA SER A 2 23.68 20.97 -34.04
C SER A 2 24.02 21.39 -32.62
N VAL A 3 24.72 22.51 -32.43
CA VAL A 3 24.92 23.12 -31.09
C VAL A 3 23.57 23.35 -30.38
N ALA A 4 22.49 23.53 -31.16
CA ALA A 4 21.12 23.62 -30.63
C ALA A 4 20.63 22.31 -29.96
N ASP A 5 21.06 21.14 -30.44
CA ASP A 5 20.76 19.86 -29.76
C ASP A 5 21.53 19.81 -28.43
N GLU A 6 22.81 20.17 -28.43
CA GLU A 6 23.66 20.12 -27.23
C GLU A 6 23.16 21.07 -26.12
N ASP A 7 22.70 22.27 -26.45
CA ASP A 7 22.11 23.22 -25.49
C ASP A 7 20.78 22.71 -24.90
N GLU A 8 19.98 21.98 -25.69
CA GLU A 8 18.74 21.34 -25.22
C GLU A 8 19.03 20.18 -24.26
N TRP A 9 20.00 19.33 -24.60
CA TRP A 9 20.46 18.27 -23.72
C TRP A 9 21.13 18.81 -22.45
N MET A 10 21.95 19.86 -22.58
CA MET A 10 22.59 20.56 -21.45
C MET A 10 21.57 21.25 -20.54
N GLY A 11 20.48 21.80 -21.11
CA GLY A 11 19.35 22.36 -20.35
C GLY A 11 18.50 21.30 -19.64
N LEU A 12 18.44 20.08 -20.18
CA LEU A 12 17.83 18.93 -19.52
C LEU A 12 18.70 18.35 -18.39
N VAL A 13 20.03 18.34 -18.53
CA VAL A 13 20.94 17.86 -17.45
C VAL A 13 21.24 18.92 -16.38
N SER A 14 21.18 20.22 -16.72
CA SER A 14 21.27 21.31 -15.73
C SER A 14 20.00 21.37 -14.86
N ASN A 15 18.89 20.91 -15.42
CA ASN A 15 17.67 20.61 -14.69
C ASN A 15 17.85 19.32 -13.88
N VAL A 16 18.36 19.43 -12.64
CA VAL A 16 18.45 18.26 -11.76
C VAL A 16 17.04 17.71 -11.54
N LEU A 17 16.77 16.53 -12.11
CA LEU A 17 15.53 15.79 -11.91
C LEU A 17 15.58 15.12 -10.54
N VAL A 18 14.81 15.63 -9.58
CA VAL A 18 14.62 14.97 -8.29
C VAL A 18 13.39 14.07 -8.39
N VAL A 19 13.62 12.77 -8.33
CA VAL A 19 12.55 11.76 -8.24
C VAL A 19 12.39 11.34 -6.79
N LYS A 20 11.23 11.59 -6.21
CA LYS A 20 10.84 11.10 -4.89
C LYS A 20 9.78 10.02 -5.03
N VAL A 21 10.10 8.84 -4.53
CA VAL A 21 9.14 7.72 -4.43
C VAL A 21 8.76 7.54 -2.97
N THR A 22 7.47 7.55 -2.69
CA THR A 22 6.89 7.24 -1.38
C THR A 22 6.08 5.96 -1.52
N VAL A 23 6.37 4.97 -0.68
CA VAL A 23 5.61 3.73 -0.60
C VAL A 23 4.96 3.65 0.78
N THR A 24 3.65 3.48 0.80
CA THR A 24 2.86 3.29 2.02
C THR A 24 2.26 1.89 2.00
N VAL A 25 2.50 1.13 3.06
CA VAL A 25 1.91 -0.20 3.26
C VAL A 25 1.04 -0.15 4.50
N THR A 26 -0.20 -0.60 4.36
CA THR A 26 -1.15 -0.71 5.47
C THR A 26 -1.61 -2.15 5.59
N VAL A 27 -1.54 -2.71 6.80
CA VAL A 27 -1.97 -4.07 7.11
C VAL A 27 -3.04 -3.98 8.18
N ALA A 28 -4.19 -4.59 7.93
CA ALA A 28 -5.28 -4.72 8.89
C ALA A 28 -5.59 -6.20 9.12
N VAL A 29 -5.75 -6.56 10.40
CA VAL A 29 -6.11 -7.91 10.82
C VAL A 29 -7.36 -7.82 11.69
N ALA A 30 -8.40 -8.57 11.32
CA ALA A 30 -9.63 -8.68 12.08
C ALA A 30 -9.86 -10.14 12.49
N VAL A 31 -10.23 -10.33 13.76
CA VAL A 31 -10.55 -11.64 14.32
C VAL A 31 -11.94 -11.58 14.93
N ALA A 32 -12.82 -12.49 14.51
CA ALA A 32 -14.15 -12.64 15.05
C ALA A 32 -14.31 -14.05 15.66
N VAL A 33 -14.86 -14.10 16.87
CA VAL A 33 -15.14 -15.34 17.59
C VAL A 33 -16.62 -15.38 17.92
N ALA A 34 -17.31 -16.43 17.50
CA ALA A 34 -18.70 -16.69 17.82
C ALA A 34 -18.83 -18.01 18.60
N VAL A 35 -19.59 -17.96 19.69
CA VAL A 35 -19.87 -19.14 20.53
C VAL A 35 -21.37 -19.31 20.63
N ALA A 36 -21.85 -20.51 20.27
CA ALA A 36 -23.25 -20.90 20.41
C ALA A 36 -23.36 -22.08 21.36
N VAL A 37 -24.27 -21.97 22.33
CA VAL A 37 -24.56 -23.04 23.30
C VAL A 37 -26.03 -23.38 23.22
N ALA A 38 -26.33 -24.65 22.99
CA ALA A 38 -27.69 -25.18 22.99
C ALA A 38 -27.81 -26.25 24.08
N VAL A 39 -28.78 -26.09 24.98
CA VAL A 39 -29.07 -27.06 26.04
C VAL A 39 -30.45 -27.66 25.78
N ALA A 40 -30.51 -28.97 25.65
CA ALA A 40 -31.72 -29.77 25.61
C ALA A 40 -31.76 -30.71 26.82
N ALA A 41 -32.94 -31.21 27.18
CA ALA A 41 -33.18 -31.99 28.41
C ALA A 41 -32.26 -33.21 28.61
N VAL A 42 -31.59 -33.69 27.55
CA VAL A 42 -30.73 -34.89 27.56
C VAL A 42 -29.31 -34.59 27.05
N ALA A 43 -29.01 -33.38 26.57
CA ALA A 43 -27.71 -33.07 25.98
C ALA A 43 -27.39 -31.57 25.93
N VAL A 44 -26.09 -31.26 25.95
CA VAL A 44 -25.55 -29.92 25.70
C VAL A 44 -24.68 -29.97 24.44
N ALA A 45 -24.91 -29.04 23.53
CA ALA A 45 -24.08 -28.82 22.36
C ALA A 45 -23.43 -27.43 22.44
N VAL A 46 -22.12 -27.39 22.17
CA VAL A 46 -21.35 -26.14 22.10
C VAL A 46 -20.67 -26.09 20.74
N ALA A 47 -20.89 -25.00 20.02
CA ALA A 47 -20.22 -24.70 18.76
C ALA A 47 -19.39 -23.41 18.90
N VAL A 48 -18.15 -23.47 18.45
CA VAL A 48 -17.24 -22.32 18.41
C VAL A 48 -16.79 -22.12 16.98
N ALA A 49 -17.01 -20.92 16.45
CA ALA A 49 -16.55 -20.51 15.14
C ALA A 49 -15.54 -19.36 15.30
N VAL A 50 -14.41 -19.49 14.62
CA VAL A 50 -13.36 -18.46 14.58
C VAL A 50 -13.13 -18.07 13.12
N ALA A 51 -13.26 -16.79 12.83
CA ALA A 51 -12.98 -16.22 11.52
C ALA A 51 -11.83 -15.21 11.63
N VAL A 52 -10.86 -15.31 10.73
CA VAL A 52 -9.71 -14.41 10.66
C VAL A 52 -9.67 -13.81 9.25
N ALA A 53 -9.65 -12.49 9.16
CA ALA A 53 -9.51 -11.75 7.92
C ALA A 53 -8.26 -10.88 7.96
N VAL A 54 -7.49 -10.90 6.86
CA VAL A 54 -6.29 -10.09 6.69
C VAL A 54 -6.46 -9.27 5.41
N ALA A 55 -6.29 -7.96 5.54
CA ALA A 55 -6.32 -7.03 4.41
C ALA A 55 -4.97 -6.30 4.32
N VAL A 56 -4.41 -6.25 3.11
CA VAL A 56 -3.15 -5.55 2.82
C VAL A 56 -3.41 -4.54 1.70
N ALA A 57 -3.08 -3.27 1.96
CA ALA A 57 -3.14 -2.20 0.99
C ALA A 57 -1.75 -1.61 0.77
N VAL A 58 -1.38 -1.42 -0.50
CA VAL A 58 -0.11 -0.81 -0.89
C VAL A 58 -0.39 0.37 -1.80
N ALA A 59 0.12 1.54 -1.42
CA ALA A 59 0.03 2.76 -2.21
C ALA A 59 1.44 3.26 -2.55
N VAL A 60 1.63 3.63 -3.82
CA VAL A 60 2.90 4.16 -4.34
C VAL A 60 2.63 5.53 -4.93
N ALA A 61 3.37 6.54 -4.47
CA ALA A 61 3.33 7.89 -4.99
C ALA A 61 4.71 8.27 -5.54
N VAL A 62 4.75 8.82 -6.74
CA VAL A 62 5.98 9.28 -7.41
C VAL A 62 5.83 10.76 -7.70
N ALA A 63 6.78 11.56 -7.20
CA ALA A 63 6.89 12.98 -7.48
C ALA A 63 8.19 13.25 -8.23
N VAL A 64 8.08 13.99 -9.33
CA VAL A 64 9.24 14.39 -10.15
C VAL A 64 9.30 15.91 -10.14
N ALA A 65 10.46 16.46 -9.76
CA ALA A 65 10.73 17.88 -9.76
C ALA A 65 11.92 18.20 -10.66
N VAL A 66 11.84 19.34 -11.33
CA VAL A 66 12.84 19.84 -12.26
C VAL A 66 13.47 21.09 -11.64
N ASN A 67 14.74 21.03 -11.23
CA ASN A 67 15.41 22.19 -10.65
C ASN A 67 16.03 23.06 -11.74
N ARG A 68 15.33 24.11 -12.18
CA ARG A 68 15.85 25.12 -13.12
C ARG A 68 16.77 26.08 -12.35
N SER A 69 18.09 25.89 -12.45
CA SER A 69 19.10 26.87 -12.01
C SER A 69 19.26 28.00 -13.01
#